data_AF-A0A925D7F7-F1
#
_entry.id   AF-A0A925D7F7-F1
#
_cell.length_a   1.000
_cell.length_b   1.000
_cell.length_c   1.000
_cell.angle_alpha   90.00
_cell.angle_beta   90.00
_cell.angle_gamma   90.00
#
_symmetry.space_group_name_H-M   'P 1'
#
loop_
_entity.id
_entity.type
_entity.pdbx_description
1 polymer ?
#
loop_
_entity_poly.entity_id
_entity_poly.type
_entity_poly.pdbx_seq_one_letter_code
_entity_poly.pdbx_strand_id
1 'polypeptide(L)'
;MATVSMIAVKSARQPPNYRVPRFPKDLSMKSTDVPTLAKMLGEDFKSTSVQKFLKTRRFKTDMMPADGVGQISCHDEGIEFLLDYQRGRYSVINVRLLSPEYCKGKRIRPYACALANDLFFPSNEKTVRMTLGRPSRSNNGPYRFDDYDFPSYTLRFVYRGETSQLVFLTIEFPEQDNGPIRPQDRLKDLRGARKSKWQKRYAAYVKLMGEAQEVFVQRDQPGVPSIDILAFKRAEGFFTLMTNGMSDKRMPVSRTSSECKRAELEMHVKDLRREYVDRLYLTAALPFIDRTCLKPSDTVSWGLPITNHSSLTEDLLLPSPIVRHRRLKLSVGNDLVQLLWCLQITESELDFKTSKGVQALIDAFPKIDSLVPLNPKRRSLIRSPKK
;
A
#
# COMPACT_ATOMS: atom_id res chain seq x y z
N MET A 1 -31.91 -16.51 -30.40
CA MET A 1 -31.53 -15.19 -30.95
C MET A 1 -32.49 -14.15 -30.39
N ALA A 2 -32.00 -12.99 -29.98
CA ALA A 2 -32.78 -11.82 -29.55
C ALA A 2 -31.91 -10.56 -29.69
N THR A 3 -32.52 -9.37 -29.83
CA THR A 3 -31.87 -8.18 -30.43
C THR A 3 -32.50 -6.87 -29.89
N VAL A 4 -31.79 -5.73 -29.97
CA VAL A 4 -32.32 -4.32 -29.88
C VAL A 4 -32.86 -3.90 -28.49
N SER A 5 -32.78 -2.65 -27.95
CA SER A 5 -31.96 -1.40 -28.11
C SER A 5 -32.09 -0.59 -26.76
N MET A 6 -32.01 0.75 -26.54
CA MET A 6 -31.91 2.00 -27.34
C MET A 6 -31.34 3.19 -26.49
N ILE A 7 -31.59 4.47 -26.85
CA ILE A 7 -30.80 5.67 -26.46
C ILE A 7 -31.70 6.92 -26.17
N ALA A 8 -31.18 7.96 -25.47
CA ALA A 8 -31.66 9.38 -25.29
C ALA A 8 -32.70 9.65 -24.16
N VAL A 9 -32.65 10.68 -23.27
CA VAL A 9 -32.36 12.17 -23.29
C VAL A 9 -33.64 13.00 -23.58
N LYS A 10 -34.11 13.99 -22.76
CA LYS A 10 -33.60 15.39 -22.56
C LYS A 10 -34.48 16.27 -21.59
N SER A 11 -33.98 17.45 -21.16
CA SER A 11 -34.71 18.76 -20.96
C SER A 11 -35.63 18.98 -19.72
N ALA A 12 -35.92 20.19 -19.17
CA ALA A 12 -35.20 21.49 -18.97
C ALA A 12 -36.06 22.52 -18.15
N ARG A 13 -35.46 23.67 -17.76
CA ARG A 13 -36.02 25.05 -17.45
C ARG A 13 -35.84 25.66 -16.03
N GLN A 14 -35.74 27.00 -16.03
CA GLN A 14 -35.69 28.05 -14.97
C GLN A 14 -36.62 29.22 -15.46
N PRO A 15 -36.78 30.43 -14.84
CA PRO A 15 -36.10 31.16 -13.72
C PRO A 15 -37.14 31.62 -12.64
N PRO A 16 -37.17 32.81 -11.95
CA PRO A 16 -36.21 33.94 -11.77
C PRO A 16 -36.12 34.57 -10.33
N ASN A 17 -35.39 35.71 -10.24
CA ASN A 17 -35.52 36.87 -9.33
C ASN A 17 -35.60 36.74 -7.77
N TYR A 18 -34.50 37.11 -7.09
CA TYR A 18 -34.52 38.13 -6.02
C TYR A 18 -33.13 38.80 -5.81
N ARG A 19 -33.05 39.92 -5.07
CA ARG A 19 -31.81 40.70 -4.82
C ARG A 19 -31.10 40.37 -3.50
N VAL A 20 -29.84 40.81 -3.37
CA VAL A 20 -28.86 40.40 -2.35
C VAL A 20 -28.54 41.51 -1.33
N PRO A 21 -28.55 41.24 0.00
CA PRO A 21 -27.93 42.10 1.03
C PRO A 21 -26.42 41.80 1.22
N ARG A 22 -25.66 42.74 1.80
CA ARG A 22 -24.20 42.64 2.01
C ARG A 22 -23.79 42.49 3.49
N PHE A 23 -22.53 42.07 3.68
CA PHE A 23 -21.73 42.06 4.92
C PHE A 23 -22.04 40.90 5.92
N PRO A 24 -21.09 40.54 6.81
CA PRO A 24 -19.72 41.06 6.99
C PRO A 24 -18.61 40.20 6.36
N LYS A 25 -17.35 40.62 6.55
CA LYS A 25 -16.17 39.77 6.38
C LYS A 25 -15.96 38.98 7.68
N ASP A 26 -15.98 37.65 7.62
CA ASP A 26 -15.15 36.80 8.50
C ASP A 26 -15.14 35.34 8.03
N LEU A 27 -14.26 34.52 8.62
CA LEU A 27 -13.80 33.24 8.05
C LEU A 27 -14.85 32.11 8.03
N SER A 28 -15.24 31.71 6.82
CA SER A 28 -15.66 30.33 6.49
C SER A 28 -15.63 30.09 4.98
N MET A 29 -15.26 28.87 4.55
CA MET A 29 -15.59 28.41 3.19
C MET A 29 -17.10 28.13 3.10
N LYS A 30 -17.67 28.44 1.93
CA LYS A 30 -19.13 28.48 1.71
C LYS A 30 -19.67 27.14 1.21
N SER A 31 -20.97 26.95 1.29
CA SER A 31 -21.68 25.68 1.07
C SER A 31 -21.74 25.18 -0.39
N THR A 32 -20.82 25.61 -1.26
CA THR A 32 -20.88 25.35 -2.71
C THR A 32 -20.29 24.01 -3.14
N ASP A 33 -19.45 23.37 -2.31
CA ASP A 33 -18.72 22.15 -2.71
C ASP A 33 -19.45 20.84 -2.36
N VAL A 34 -20.52 20.91 -1.55
CA VAL A 34 -21.33 19.75 -1.12
C VAL A 34 -21.93 18.95 -2.29
N PRO A 35 -22.45 19.58 -3.38
CA PRO A 35 -22.96 18.83 -4.54
C PRO A 35 -21.87 18.02 -5.28
N THR A 36 -20.60 18.42 -5.18
CA THR A 36 -19.48 17.77 -5.87
C THR A 36 -19.13 16.43 -5.23
N LEU A 37 -19.18 16.33 -3.90
CA LEU A 37 -18.90 15.09 -3.17
C LEU A 37 -20.01 14.04 -3.40
N ALA A 38 -21.27 14.48 -3.37
CA ALA A 38 -22.42 13.60 -3.65
C ALA A 38 -22.38 12.97 -5.06
N LYS A 39 -21.71 13.63 -6.02
CA LYS A 39 -21.56 13.15 -7.40
C LYS A 39 -20.45 12.11 -7.58
N MET A 40 -19.67 11.78 -6.53
CA MET A 40 -18.59 10.79 -6.59
C MET A 40 -18.97 9.40 -6.05
N LEU A 41 -20.13 9.21 -5.42
CA LEU A 41 -20.47 7.98 -4.67
C LEU A 41 -21.61 7.11 -5.27
N GLY A 42 -22.09 7.42 -6.47
CA GLY A 42 -23.05 6.58 -7.20
C GLY A 42 -24.54 6.76 -6.85
N GLU A 43 -25.42 6.13 -7.63
CA GLU A 43 -26.86 6.44 -7.71
C GLU A 43 -27.77 5.70 -6.71
N ASP A 44 -27.29 4.66 -6.00
CA ASP A 44 -28.10 3.88 -5.05
C ASP A 44 -28.39 4.62 -3.72
N PHE A 45 -27.79 5.80 -3.50
CA PHE A 45 -27.96 6.62 -2.29
C PHE A 45 -29.22 7.51 -2.28
N LYS A 46 -30.34 7.05 -2.86
CA LYS A 46 -31.61 7.81 -2.96
C LYS A 46 -32.48 7.74 -1.69
N SER A 47 -31.87 7.52 -0.53
CA SER A 47 -32.56 7.64 0.77
C SER A 47 -32.70 9.12 1.17
N THR A 48 -33.94 9.60 1.29
CA THR A 48 -34.27 10.96 1.74
C THR A 48 -33.73 11.29 3.13
N SER A 49 -33.54 10.28 3.99
CA SER A 49 -32.91 10.43 5.31
C SER A 49 -31.43 10.84 5.21
N VAL A 50 -30.66 10.27 4.27
CA VAL A 50 -29.22 10.55 4.12
C VAL A 50 -29.00 11.96 3.56
N GLN A 51 -29.85 12.43 2.64
CA GLN A 51 -29.79 13.82 2.17
C GLN A 51 -30.20 14.85 3.22
N LYS A 52 -31.02 14.45 4.21
CA LYS A 52 -31.33 15.29 5.39
C LYS A 52 -30.18 15.32 6.39
N PHE A 53 -29.47 14.20 6.54
CA PHE A 53 -28.27 14.06 7.37
C PHE A 53 -27.11 14.93 6.88
N LEU A 54 -26.68 14.77 5.62
CA LEU A 54 -25.53 15.51 5.04
C LEU A 54 -25.71 17.04 5.01
N LYS A 55 -26.94 17.55 5.17
CA LYS A 55 -27.24 18.99 5.18
C LYS A 55 -27.17 19.66 6.56
N THR A 56 -26.97 18.91 7.66
CA THR A 56 -27.28 19.43 9.02
C THR A 56 -26.13 19.47 10.03
N ARG A 57 -24.92 18.99 9.73
CA ARG A 57 -23.77 19.06 10.66
C ARG A 57 -22.45 19.46 9.99
N ARG A 58 -21.55 20.05 10.78
CA ARG A 58 -20.18 20.43 10.38
C ARG A 58 -19.20 19.32 10.79
N PHE A 59 -18.23 19.04 9.94
CA PHE A 59 -17.00 18.36 10.35
C PHE A 59 -16.12 19.31 11.17
N LYS A 60 -15.31 18.75 12.08
CA LYS A 60 -14.24 19.46 12.79
C LYS A 60 -12.93 18.69 12.56
N THR A 61 -11.90 19.41 12.16
CA THR A 61 -10.50 18.94 12.16
C THR A 61 -9.71 19.97 12.94
N ASP A 62 -9.44 19.69 14.21
CA ASP A 62 -8.57 20.55 15.03
C ASP A 62 -7.10 20.21 14.69
N MET A 63 -6.20 21.20 14.70
CA MET A 63 -4.84 21.08 14.14
C MET A 63 -3.87 20.29 15.04
N MET A 64 -2.88 19.64 14.43
CA MET A 64 -1.76 18.93 15.09
C MET A 64 -0.38 19.48 14.66
N PRO A 65 0.65 19.44 15.53
CA PRO A 65 1.99 19.98 15.28
C PRO A 65 2.98 18.92 14.73
N ALA A 66 4.29 19.24 14.73
CA ALA A 66 5.31 18.56 13.93
C ALA A 66 5.69 17.12 14.36
N ASP A 67 5.48 16.76 15.63
CA ASP A 67 5.42 15.38 16.15
C ASP A 67 4.19 15.35 17.09
N GLY A 68 3.35 14.30 17.06
CA GLY A 68 2.16 14.18 17.92
C GLY A 68 0.98 13.35 17.38
N VAL A 69 0.22 12.74 18.29
CA VAL A 69 -0.88 11.79 18.03
C VAL A 69 -2.07 12.45 17.29
N GLY A 70 -2.44 11.95 16.11
CA GLY A 70 -3.62 12.36 15.35
C GLY A 70 -4.84 11.45 15.55
N GLN A 71 -6.05 12.02 15.49
CA GLN A 71 -7.33 11.30 15.57
C GLN A 71 -8.15 11.48 14.28
N ILE A 72 -8.74 10.38 13.77
CA ILE A 72 -9.69 10.38 12.66
C ILE A 72 -10.91 9.54 13.04
N SER A 73 -12.08 10.18 13.19
CA SER A 73 -13.33 9.52 13.62
C SER A 73 -14.37 9.45 12.49
N CYS A 74 -14.88 8.25 12.21
CA CYS A 74 -16.02 8.02 11.31
C CYS A 74 -17.29 7.75 12.13
N HIS A 75 -18.05 8.81 12.42
CA HIS A 75 -19.12 8.75 13.44
C HIS A 75 -20.37 7.94 13.05
N ASP A 76 -20.61 7.64 11.77
CA ASP A 76 -21.82 6.92 11.32
C ASP A 76 -21.66 5.39 11.32
N GLU A 77 -20.43 4.92 11.06
CA GLU A 77 -20.08 3.48 11.06
C GLU A 77 -19.53 3.01 12.41
N GLY A 78 -19.25 3.93 13.34
CA GLY A 78 -18.80 3.61 14.69
C GLY A 78 -17.34 3.19 14.79
N ILE A 79 -16.49 3.65 13.85
CA ILE A 79 -15.06 3.34 13.81
C ILE A 79 -14.25 4.62 14.06
N GLU A 80 -13.34 4.58 15.04
CA GLU A 80 -12.34 5.63 15.25
C GLU A 80 -10.92 5.07 15.07
N PHE A 81 -10.07 5.82 14.38
CA PHE A 81 -8.65 5.54 14.25
C PHE A 81 -7.85 6.55 15.06
N LEU A 82 -6.91 6.06 15.88
CA LEU A 82 -5.92 6.89 16.57
C LEU A 82 -4.53 6.49 16.08
N LEU A 83 -3.76 7.49 15.62
CA LEU A 83 -2.46 7.32 14.99
C LEU A 83 -1.41 8.08 15.80
N ASP A 84 -0.37 7.41 16.31
CA ASP A 84 0.78 8.16 16.83
C ASP A 84 1.59 8.71 15.65
N TYR A 85 2.26 9.85 15.83
CA TYR A 85 3.19 10.41 14.85
C TYR A 85 4.47 10.82 15.56
N GLN A 86 5.45 9.91 15.58
CA GLN A 86 6.80 10.19 16.09
C GLN A 86 7.82 9.89 14.99
N ARG A 87 8.82 10.77 14.84
CA ARG A 87 9.90 10.64 13.86
C ARG A 87 9.38 10.41 12.43
N GLY A 88 8.23 11.01 12.11
CA GLY A 88 7.61 10.98 10.79
C GLY A 88 6.77 9.74 10.44
N ARG A 89 6.61 8.75 11.33
CA ARG A 89 5.79 7.54 11.09
C ARG A 89 4.42 7.64 11.75
N TYR A 90 3.35 7.48 10.97
CA TYR A 90 2.03 7.17 11.52
C TYR A 90 1.93 5.69 11.89
N SER A 91 1.75 5.37 13.17
CA SER A 91 1.46 4.00 13.63
C SER A 91 0.01 3.89 14.08
N VAL A 92 -0.69 2.83 13.65
CA VAL A 92 -2.05 2.53 14.14
C VAL A 92 -1.95 2.00 15.56
N ILE A 93 -1.95 2.91 16.55
CA ILE A 93 -2.01 2.51 17.96
C ILE A 93 -3.37 1.87 18.28
N ASN A 94 -4.44 2.40 17.67
CA ASN A 94 -5.81 2.16 18.09
C ASN A 94 -6.77 2.05 16.90
N VAL A 95 -7.53 0.94 16.86
CA VAL A 95 -8.72 0.75 16.01
C VAL A 95 -9.90 0.56 16.94
N ARG A 96 -10.67 1.62 17.17
CA ARG A 96 -11.83 1.63 18.08
C ARG A 96 -13.09 1.22 17.34
N LEU A 97 -13.79 0.23 17.88
CA LEU A 97 -15.18 -0.12 17.51
C LEU A 97 -16.14 0.36 18.62
N LEU A 98 -17.08 1.24 18.29
CA LEU A 98 -17.94 1.92 19.26
C LEU A 98 -19.21 1.12 19.58
N SER A 99 -19.23 0.50 20.78
CA SER A 99 -20.33 -0.16 21.51
C SER A 99 -21.30 -1.07 20.74
N PRO A 100 -21.53 -2.33 21.20
CA PRO A 100 -22.64 -3.17 20.72
C PRO A 100 -24.03 -2.52 20.74
N GLU A 101 -24.24 -1.52 21.60
CA GLU A 101 -25.49 -0.75 21.70
C GLU A 101 -25.76 0.11 20.46
N TYR A 102 -24.70 0.62 19.82
CA TYR A 102 -24.78 1.44 18.60
C TYR A 102 -25.15 0.59 17.35
N CYS A 103 -24.94 -0.72 17.43
CA CYS A 103 -25.28 -1.70 16.39
C CYS A 103 -26.72 -2.23 16.50
N LYS A 104 -27.44 -1.93 17.60
CA LYS A 104 -28.74 -2.54 17.91
C LYS A 104 -29.82 -2.11 16.90
N GLY A 105 -30.15 -3.01 15.97
CA GLY A 105 -31.15 -2.79 14.91
C GLY A 105 -30.59 -2.35 13.54
N LYS A 106 -29.27 -2.16 13.40
CA LYS A 106 -28.63 -1.93 12.08
C LYS A 106 -28.27 -3.27 11.42
N ARG A 107 -28.47 -3.40 10.10
CA ARG A 107 -28.16 -4.63 9.35
C ARG A 107 -26.68 -4.69 9.01
N ILE A 108 -25.89 -5.34 9.87
CA ILE A 108 -24.44 -5.53 9.70
C ILE A 108 -24.16 -6.21 8.34
N ARG A 109 -23.24 -5.64 7.54
CA ARG A 109 -22.64 -6.30 6.37
C ARG A 109 -21.30 -6.91 6.78
N PRO A 110 -20.95 -8.14 6.34
CA PRO A 110 -19.83 -8.87 6.89
C PRO A 110 -18.48 -8.44 6.28
N TYR A 111 -17.86 -7.39 6.84
CA TYR A 111 -16.42 -7.17 6.73
C TYR A 111 -15.68 -7.78 7.94
N ALA A 112 -15.97 -9.06 8.20
CA ALA A 112 -15.33 -9.86 9.24
C ALA A 112 -14.28 -10.76 8.57
N CYS A 113 -13.10 -10.21 8.28
CA CYS A 113 -11.94 -11.03 7.98
C CYS A 113 -11.39 -11.65 9.28
N ALA A 114 -10.81 -12.85 9.18
CA ALA A 114 -10.09 -13.46 10.29
C ALA A 114 -8.76 -12.72 10.49
N LEU A 115 -8.51 -12.21 11.71
CA LEU A 115 -7.32 -11.40 11.99
C LEU A 115 -6.11 -12.23 12.46
N ALA A 116 -6.37 -13.34 13.16
CA ALA A 116 -5.41 -14.42 13.43
C ALA A 116 -6.20 -15.67 13.86
N ASN A 117 -5.84 -16.86 13.38
CA ASN A 117 -6.46 -18.16 13.75
C ASN A 117 -8.01 -18.13 13.83
N ASP A 118 -8.67 -17.67 12.77
CA ASP A 118 -10.14 -17.56 12.68
C ASP A 118 -10.81 -16.64 13.74
N LEU A 119 -10.03 -15.75 14.37
CA LEU A 119 -10.55 -14.72 15.27
C LEU A 119 -11.25 -13.59 14.47
N PHE A 120 -12.58 -13.59 14.52
CA PHE A 120 -13.43 -12.53 13.99
C PHE A 120 -13.68 -11.41 15.02
N PHE A 121 -14.02 -10.21 14.53
CA PHE A 121 -14.36 -9.04 15.36
C PHE A 121 -15.84 -8.65 15.22
N PRO A 122 -16.48 -8.06 16.26
CA PRO A 122 -15.93 -7.78 17.58
C PRO A 122 -15.74 -9.05 18.43
N SER A 123 -14.74 -9.03 19.31
CA SER A 123 -14.40 -10.15 20.20
C SER A 123 -14.27 -9.71 21.66
N ASN A 124 -14.14 -10.67 22.57
CA ASN A 124 -13.98 -10.46 24.01
C ASN A 124 -12.77 -11.28 24.53
N GLU A 125 -12.18 -10.88 25.66
CA GLU A 125 -10.98 -11.49 26.24
C GLU A 125 -11.07 -13.02 26.37
N LYS A 126 -12.24 -13.57 26.77
CA LYS A 126 -12.41 -15.02 26.86
C LYS A 126 -12.34 -15.68 25.48
N THR A 127 -12.97 -15.10 24.45
CA THR A 127 -12.85 -15.59 23.07
C THR A 127 -11.42 -15.46 22.56
N VAL A 128 -10.76 -14.32 22.76
CA VAL A 128 -9.34 -14.13 22.36
C VAL A 128 -8.44 -15.19 23.01
N ARG A 129 -8.56 -15.42 24.33
CA ARG A 129 -7.78 -16.43 25.07
C ARG A 129 -8.15 -17.88 24.75
N MET A 130 -9.37 -18.15 24.31
CA MET A 130 -9.75 -19.49 23.82
C MET A 130 -9.19 -19.77 22.41
N THR A 131 -9.12 -18.75 21.54
CA THR A 131 -8.67 -18.88 20.15
C THR A 131 -7.14 -18.79 20.00
N LEU A 132 -6.49 -17.90 20.74
CA LEU A 132 -5.03 -17.67 20.68
C LEU A 132 -4.27 -18.32 21.86
N GLY A 133 -4.99 -18.91 22.82
CA GLY A 133 -4.41 -19.56 23.99
C GLY A 133 -3.99 -18.56 25.09
N ARG A 134 -2.93 -18.91 25.83
CA ARG A 134 -2.40 -18.05 26.90
C ARG A 134 -1.57 -16.91 26.29
N PRO A 135 -1.82 -15.64 26.65
CA PRO A 135 -0.99 -14.51 26.22
C PRO A 135 0.45 -14.62 26.72
N SER A 136 1.40 -14.05 25.98
CA SER A 136 2.81 -13.94 26.39
C SER A 136 2.96 -13.04 27.61
N ARG A 137 2.16 -11.97 27.67
CA ARG A 137 2.13 -10.97 28.75
C ARG A 137 0.72 -10.40 28.88
N SER A 138 0.26 -10.24 30.11
CA SER A 138 -1.01 -9.56 30.41
C SER A 138 -0.77 -8.40 31.38
N ASN A 139 -1.64 -7.39 31.30
CA ASN A 139 -1.79 -6.39 32.34
C ASN A 139 -3.25 -6.39 32.84
N ASN A 140 -3.42 -6.44 34.17
CA ASN A 140 -4.73 -6.35 34.84
C ASN A 140 -4.93 -5.00 35.55
N GLY A 141 -3.99 -4.05 35.40
CA GLY A 141 -4.13 -2.68 35.89
C GLY A 141 -5.12 -1.83 35.05
N PRO A 142 -5.15 -0.49 35.25
CA PRO A 142 -6.14 0.39 34.62
C PRO A 142 -6.11 0.40 33.07
N TYR A 143 -4.99 -0.01 32.47
CA TYR A 143 -4.85 -0.26 31.04
C TYR A 143 -4.74 -1.78 30.81
N ARG A 144 -5.88 -2.47 30.87
CA ARG A 144 -5.98 -3.93 30.79
C ARG A 144 -5.68 -4.43 29.37
N PHE A 145 -4.70 -5.30 29.19
CA PHE A 145 -4.32 -5.83 27.88
C PHE A 145 -3.74 -7.24 27.92
N ASP A 146 -3.77 -7.91 26.77
CA ASP A 146 -3.06 -9.15 26.47
C ASP A 146 -2.16 -8.97 25.24
N ASP A 147 -0.87 -9.26 25.41
CA ASP A 147 0.10 -9.41 24.32
C ASP A 147 0.18 -10.89 23.91
N TYR A 148 0.33 -11.14 22.61
CA TYR A 148 0.59 -12.47 22.04
C TYR A 148 1.78 -12.38 21.09
N ASP A 149 2.91 -12.93 21.52
CA ASP A 149 4.17 -12.90 20.77
C ASP A 149 4.19 -14.03 19.73
N PHE A 150 4.29 -13.67 18.46
CA PHE A 150 4.55 -14.58 17.33
C PHE A 150 5.99 -14.36 16.82
N PRO A 151 6.61 -15.32 16.10
CA PRO A 151 8.00 -15.20 15.64
C PRO A 151 8.33 -13.96 14.78
N SER A 152 7.31 -13.30 14.22
CA SER A 152 7.44 -12.14 13.35
C SER A 152 6.75 -10.86 13.84
N TYR A 153 5.89 -10.91 14.86
CA TYR A 153 5.13 -9.76 15.40
C TYR A 153 4.49 -10.09 16.76
N THR A 154 4.16 -9.09 17.55
CA THR A 154 3.31 -9.21 18.76
C THR A 154 1.94 -8.59 18.50
N LEU A 155 0.87 -9.30 18.84
CA LEU A 155 -0.49 -8.74 18.83
C LEU A 155 -0.85 -8.26 20.24
N ARG A 156 -1.09 -6.95 20.42
CA ARG A 156 -1.61 -6.39 21.67
C ARG A 156 -3.12 -6.16 21.55
N PHE A 157 -3.89 -6.90 22.34
CA PHE A 157 -5.34 -6.77 22.51
C PHE A 157 -5.62 -5.96 23.77
N VAL A 158 -6.33 -4.84 23.68
CA VAL A 158 -6.58 -3.95 24.84
C VAL A 158 -8.07 -3.85 25.16
N TYR A 159 -8.42 -3.97 26.44
CA TYR A 159 -9.78 -4.17 26.94
C TYR A 159 -10.26 -2.99 27.82
N ARG A 160 -11.58 -2.77 27.92
CA ARG A 160 -12.14 -1.59 28.62
C ARG A 160 -12.39 -1.82 30.11
N GLY A 161 -11.30 -1.93 30.88
CA GLY A 161 -11.36 -1.97 32.34
C GLY A 161 -12.14 -3.19 32.85
N GLU A 162 -13.29 -2.99 33.51
CA GLU A 162 -14.15 -4.07 33.98
C GLU A 162 -14.73 -4.91 32.83
N THR A 163 -15.11 -4.29 31.71
CA THR A 163 -15.67 -5.05 30.59
C THR A 163 -14.56 -5.71 29.78
N SER A 164 -14.61 -7.04 29.69
CA SER A 164 -13.73 -7.89 28.87
C SER A 164 -13.92 -7.69 27.35
N GLN A 165 -14.46 -6.56 26.91
CA GLN A 165 -14.69 -6.22 25.50
C GLN A 165 -13.41 -5.62 24.91
N LEU A 166 -13.06 -6.07 23.70
CA LEU A 166 -11.90 -5.62 22.97
C LEU A 166 -12.12 -4.20 22.43
N VAL A 167 -11.24 -3.27 22.79
CA VAL A 167 -11.29 -1.86 22.38
C VAL A 167 -10.44 -1.61 21.14
N PHE A 168 -9.25 -2.21 21.08
CA PHE A 168 -8.34 -2.09 19.93
C PHE A 168 -7.32 -3.24 19.86
N LEU A 169 -6.74 -3.38 18.67
CA LEU A 169 -5.63 -4.26 18.33
C LEU A 169 -4.44 -3.41 17.86
N THR A 170 -3.24 -3.69 18.37
CA THR A 170 -1.96 -3.15 17.87
C THR A 170 -1.09 -4.31 17.38
N ILE A 171 -0.30 -4.11 16.32
CA ILE A 171 0.64 -5.12 15.80
C ILE A 171 2.06 -4.57 15.88
N GLU A 172 2.85 -5.07 16.81
CA GLU A 172 4.22 -4.63 17.08
C GLU A 172 5.22 -5.61 16.43
N PHE A 173 5.79 -5.24 15.29
CA PHE A 173 6.88 -6.00 14.67
C PHE A 173 8.17 -5.75 15.47
N PRO A 174 8.88 -6.79 15.96
CA PRO A 174 10.08 -6.60 16.75
C PRO A 174 11.19 -5.95 15.91
N GLU A 175 11.77 -4.87 16.42
CA GLU A 175 12.84 -4.09 15.75
C GLU A 175 14.16 -4.88 15.66
N GLN A 176 14.21 -5.83 14.73
CA GLN A 176 15.45 -6.34 14.14
C GLN A 176 15.63 -5.73 12.75
N ASP A 177 15.71 -4.40 12.70
CA ASP A 177 16.30 -3.73 11.56
C ASP A 177 17.82 -3.94 11.66
N ASN A 178 18.28 -5.09 11.15
CA ASN A 178 19.71 -5.47 11.11
C ASN A 178 20.56 -4.52 10.25
N GLY A 179 19.95 -3.49 9.68
CA GLY A 179 20.55 -2.51 8.79
C GLY A 179 20.85 -3.06 7.40
N PRO A 180 21.33 -2.20 6.50
CA PRO A 180 22.05 -2.65 5.33
C PRO A 180 23.38 -3.30 5.73
N ILE A 181 23.68 -4.47 5.16
CA ILE A 181 25.00 -5.11 5.28
C ILE A 181 25.76 -5.05 3.96
N ARG A 182 27.08 -5.26 3.98
CA ARG A 182 27.88 -5.23 2.73
C ARG A 182 27.65 -6.50 1.90
N PRO A 183 27.74 -6.42 0.56
CA PRO A 183 27.60 -7.59 -0.31
C PRO A 183 28.56 -8.74 0.03
N GLN A 184 29.80 -8.41 0.41
CA GLN A 184 30.83 -9.37 0.79
C GLN A 184 30.48 -10.10 2.09
N ASP A 185 29.76 -9.45 3.01
CA ASP A 185 29.35 -10.04 4.30
C ASP A 185 28.10 -10.92 4.12
N ARG A 186 27.08 -10.45 3.38
CA ARG A 186 25.96 -11.33 2.98
C ARG A 186 26.45 -12.59 2.29
N LEU A 187 27.52 -12.48 1.50
CA LEU A 187 28.13 -13.61 0.82
C LEU A 187 28.85 -14.62 1.76
N LYS A 188 29.23 -14.21 2.98
CA LYS A 188 29.71 -15.09 4.05
C LYS A 188 28.56 -15.84 4.74
N ASP A 189 27.33 -15.34 4.69
CA ASP A 189 26.16 -16.00 5.28
C ASP A 189 25.56 -17.05 4.36
N LEU A 190 25.43 -16.74 3.06
CA LEU A 190 24.76 -17.63 2.10
C LEU A 190 25.47 -18.98 1.96
N ARG A 191 24.70 -20.04 1.70
CA ARG A 191 25.18 -21.42 1.53
C ARG A 191 24.67 -22.06 0.23
N GLY A 192 25.36 -23.11 -0.21
CA GLY A 192 24.93 -24.01 -1.29
C GLY A 192 24.43 -23.32 -2.57
N ALA A 193 23.33 -23.86 -3.13
CA ALA A 193 22.74 -23.38 -4.37
C ALA A 193 22.24 -21.93 -4.31
N ARG A 194 21.79 -21.43 -3.14
CA ARG A 194 21.39 -20.02 -2.96
C ARG A 194 22.60 -19.09 -3.16
N LYS A 195 23.76 -19.41 -2.54
CA LYS A 195 25.01 -18.64 -2.72
C LYS A 195 25.40 -18.55 -4.20
N SER A 196 25.42 -19.68 -4.90
CA SER A 196 25.78 -19.74 -6.33
C SER A 196 24.84 -18.90 -7.23
N LYS A 197 23.51 -19.04 -7.07
CA LYS A 197 22.53 -18.24 -7.83
C LYS A 197 22.63 -16.74 -7.52
N TRP A 198 22.81 -16.40 -6.24
CA TRP A 198 22.99 -15.02 -5.78
C TRP A 198 24.25 -14.38 -6.38
N GLN A 199 25.38 -15.10 -6.36
CA GLN A 199 26.64 -14.68 -6.98
C GLN A 199 26.49 -14.46 -8.49
N LYS A 200 25.80 -15.38 -9.20
CA LYS A 200 25.57 -15.26 -10.64
C LYS A 200 24.79 -13.98 -11.00
N ARG A 201 23.74 -13.64 -10.25
CA ARG A 201 22.99 -12.38 -10.43
C ARG A 201 23.82 -11.16 -10.03
N TYR A 202 24.44 -11.18 -8.85
CA TYR A 202 25.27 -10.09 -8.35
C TYR A 202 26.38 -9.72 -9.34
N ALA A 203 27.17 -10.69 -9.80
CA ALA A 203 28.24 -10.47 -10.76
C ALA A 203 27.75 -9.97 -12.14
N ALA A 204 26.51 -10.25 -12.52
CA ALA A 204 25.91 -9.72 -13.75
C ALA A 204 25.44 -8.26 -13.58
N TYR A 205 24.91 -7.91 -12.40
CA TYR A 205 24.57 -6.52 -12.04
C TYR A 205 25.84 -5.66 -11.92
N VAL A 206 26.88 -6.16 -11.25
CA VAL A 206 28.15 -5.43 -11.03
C VAL A 206 28.83 -5.04 -12.35
N LYS A 207 28.78 -5.90 -13.37
CA LYS A 207 29.28 -5.63 -14.73
C LYS A 207 28.58 -4.47 -15.47
N LEU A 208 27.49 -3.92 -14.91
CA LEU A 208 26.68 -2.86 -15.51
C LEU A 208 26.50 -1.64 -14.60
N MET A 209 26.82 -1.76 -13.30
CA MET A 209 26.52 -0.74 -12.29
C MET A 209 27.66 -0.49 -11.28
N GLY A 210 28.76 -1.23 -11.33
CA GLY A 210 29.76 -1.24 -10.26
C GLY A 210 29.28 -2.06 -9.04
N GLU A 211 30.04 -2.05 -7.95
CA GLU A 211 29.64 -2.77 -6.74
C GLU A 211 28.38 -2.17 -6.10
N ALA A 212 27.52 -3.01 -5.51
CA ALA A 212 26.48 -2.50 -4.63
C ALA A 212 27.13 -1.98 -3.35
N GLN A 213 26.66 -0.84 -2.84
CA GLN A 213 27.14 -0.31 -1.56
C GLN A 213 26.52 -1.07 -0.39
N GLU A 214 25.26 -1.44 -0.52
CA GLU A 214 24.43 -1.97 0.57
C GLU A 214 23.56 -3.14 0.09
N VAL A 215 23.28 -4.06 1.02
CA VAL A 215 22.33 -5.17 0.87
C VAL A 215 21.38 -5.17 2.04
N PHE A 216 20.10 -4.95 1.76
CA PHE A 216 19.03 -5.10 2.73
C PHE A 216 18.55 -6.55 2.71
N VAL A 217 18.77 -7.26 3.81
CA VAL A 217 18.31 -8.64 4.01
C VAL A 217 16.97 -8.61 4.70
N GLN A 218 15.94 -9.12 4.02
CA GLN A 218 14.62 -9.30 4.60
C GLN A 218 14.51 -10.68 5.26
N ARG A 219 13.64 -10.81 6.27
CA ARG A 219 13.38 -12.10 6.92
C ARG A 219 12.70 -13.05 5.95
N ASP A 220 13.17 -14.30 5.88
CA ASP A 220 12.55 -15.34 5.06
C ASP A 220 11.10 -15.59 5.51
N GLN A 221 10.14 -15.47 4.59
CA GLN A 221 8.72 -15.71 4.83
C GLN A 221 8.30 -17.08 4.27
N PRO A 222 7.49 -17.89 4.99
CA PRO A 222 7.05 -19.19 4.50
C PRO A 222 6.42 -19.13 3.10
N GLY A 223 6.96 -19.91 2.17
CA GLY A 223 6.50 -19.95 0.78
C GLY A 223 7.09 -18.88 -0.15
N VAL A 224 7.59 -17.76 0.37
CA VAL A 224 8.32 -16.73 -0.40
C VAL A 224 9.79 -17.18 -0.55
N PRO A 225 10.48 -16.97 -1.69
CA PRO A 225 11.92 -17.16 -1.74
C PRO A 225 12.64 -16.12 -0.86
N SER A 226 13.86 -16.44 -0.41
CA SER A 226 14.73 -15.45 0.24
C SER A 226 15.09 -14.35 -0.77
N ILE A 227 14.60 -13.12 -0.55
CA ILE A 227 14.82 -11.96 -1.43
C ILE A 227 15.67 -10.93 -0.68
N ASP A 228 16.86 -10.66 -1.21
CA ASP A 228 17.68 -9.53 -0.76
C ASP A 228 17.45 -8.34 -1.71
N ILE A 229 17.48 -7.11 -1.20
CA ILE A 229 17.50 -5.89 -2.02
C ILE A 229 18.92 -5.34 -2.06
N LEU A 230 19.48 -5.19 -3.25
CA LEU A 230 20.83 -4.65 -3.49
C LEU A 230 20.73 -3.18 -3.90
N ALA A 231 21.51 -2.29 -3.27
CA ALA A 231 21.57 -0.88 -3.64
C ALA A 231 22.89 -0.54 -4.36
N PHE A 232 22.78 -0.21 -5.65
CA PHE A 232 23.88 0.23 -6.50
C PHE A 232 23.88 1.76 -6.60
N LYS A 233 24.97 2.42 -6.18
CA LYS A 233 25.09 3.87 -6.34
C LYS A 233 25.38 4.21 -7.80
N ARG A 234 24.62 5.18 -8.32
CA ARG A 234 24.74 5.68 -9.69
C ARG A 234 25.61 6.93 -9.74
N ALA A 235 26.45 7.06 -10.76
CA ALA A 235 27.30 8.24 -10.98
C ALA A 235 26.43 9.50 -11.21
N GLU A 236 25.23 9.28 -11.73
CA GLU A 236 24.13 10.21 -11.91
C GLU A 236 23.48 10.67 -10.57
N GLY A 237 24.08 10.33 -9.42
CA GLY A 237 23.73 10.85 -8.09
C GLY A 237 22.64 10.07 -7.34
N PHE A 238 21.92 9.16 -7.99
CA PHE A 238 20.85 8.36 -7.38
C PHE A 238 21.31 6.92 -7.03
N PHE A 239 20.39 6.02 -6.69
CA PHE A 239 20.61 4.59 -6.46
C PHE A 239 19.66 3.74 -7.31
N THR A 240 20.18 2.64 -7.85
CA THR A 240 19.35 1.55 -8.40
C THR A 240 19.23 0.46 -7.35
N LEU A 241 17.99 0.20 -6.91
CA LEU A 241 17.63 -0.96 -6.11
C LEU A 241 17.33 -2.13 -7.06
N MET A 242 17.92 -3.30 -6.81
CA MET A 242 17.63 -4.55 -7.52
C MET A 242 17.28 -5.67 -6.54
N THR A 243 16.29 -6.51 -6.86
CA THR A 243 16.09 -7.75 -6.11
C THR A 243 17.15 -8.80 -6.49
N ASN A 244 17.53 -9.63 -5.52
CA ASN A 244 18.38 -10.80 -5.73
C ASN A 244 17.82 -12.02 -4.97
N GLY A 245 16.90 -12.73 -5.61
CA GLY A 245 16.31 -13.96 -5.07
C GLY A 245 14.87 -14.22 -5.49
N MET A 246 14.17 -13.22 -6.01
CA MET A 246 12.82 -13.39 -6.54
C MET A 246 12.81 -14.48 -7.62
N SER A 247 13.89 -14.56 -8.42
CA SER A 247 14.05 -15.54 -9.47
C SER A 247 14.55 -16.91 -8.99
N ASP A 248 14.76 -17.15 -7.69
CA ASP A 248 15.18 -18.47 -7.19
C ASP A 248 14.01 -19.47 -7.21
N LYS A 249 12.79 -18.99 -7.00
CA LYS A 249 11.53 -19.73 -7.20
C LYS A 249 10.90 -19.35 -8.56
N ARG A 250 10.02 -20.19 -9.11
CA ARG A 250 9.17 -19.81 -10.26
C ARG A 250 7.93 -19.08 -9.77
N MET A 251 7.53 -18.01 -10.46
CA MET A 251 6.20 -17.44 -10.29
C MET A 251 5.16 -18.43 -10.83
N PRO A 252 4.00 -18.59 -10.18
CA PRO A 252 2.90 -19.38 -10.72
C PRO A 252 2.31 -18.71 -11.98
N VAL A 253 2.62 -19.30 -13.13
CA VAL A 253 1.98 -19.04 -14.42
C VAL A 253 1.31 -20.33 -14.92
N SER A 254 0.37 -20.22 -15.85
CA SER A 254 -0.20 -21.42 -16.49
C SER A 254 0.88 -22.19 -17.26
N ARG A 255 0.75 -23.53 -17.35
CA ARG A 255 1.76 -24.38 -18.03
C ARG A 255 1.94 -24.01 -19.51
N THR A 256 0.86 -23.55 -20.15
CA THR A 256 0.80 -23.12 -21.55
C THR A 256 1.23 -21.67 -21.77
N SER A 257 1.45 -20.87 -20.71
CA SER A 257 1.88 -19.48 -20.87
C SER A 257 3.32 -19.38 -21.39
N SER A 258 3.51 -18.46 -22.34
CA SER A 258 4.78 -17.96 -22.85
C SER A 258 5.42 -16.88 -21.96
N GLU A 259 4.72 -16.45 -20.89
CA GLU A 259 5.22 -15.46 -19.92
C GLU A 259 6.46 -15.95 -19.17
N CYS A 260 7.28 -15.00 -18.73
CA CYS A 260 8.53 -15.30 -18.03
C CYS A 260 8.24 -15.90 -16.65
N LYS A 261 8.68 -17.15 -16.44
CA LYS A 261 8.39 -17.95 -15.24
C LYS A 261 9.15 -17.48 -14.00
N ARG A 262 9.99 -16.44 -14.14
CA ARG A 262 10.85 -15.83 -13.11
C ARG A 262 11.07 -14.36 -13.44
N ALA A 263 11.12 -13.53 -12.40
CA ALA A 263 11.50 -12.13 -12.51
C ALA A 263 12.50 -11.74 -11.39
N GLU A 264 13.15 -10.59 -11.55
CA GLU A 264 13.68 -9.76 -10.47
C GLU A 264 13.18 -8.31 -10.73
N LEU A 265 12.99 -7.52 -9.68
CA LEU A 265 12.51 -6.13 -9.78
C LEU A 265 13.65 -5.11 -9.68
N GLU A 266 13.43 -3.96 -10.31
CA GLU A 266 14.30 -2.78 -10.34
C GLU A 266 13.52 -1.54 -9.84
N MET A 267 14.14 -0.66 -9.05
CA MET A 267 13.59 0.64 -8.67
C MET A 267 14.71 1.67 -8.62
N HIS A 268 14.45 2.93 -8.99
CA HIS A 268 15.43 4.03 -8.88
C HIS A 268 15.00 4.98 -7.78
N VAL A 269 15.90 5.35 -6.87
CA VAL A 269 15.61 6.25 -5.73
C VAL A 269 16.77 7.22 -5.53
N LYS A 270 16.52 8.46 -5.08
CA LYS A 270 17.62 9.41 -4.83
C LYS A 270 18.40 9.07 -3.56
N ASP A 271 17.67 8.61 -2.56
CA ASP A 271 18.04 8.35 -1.19
C ASP A 271 17.62 6.93 -0.79
N LEU A 272 18.46 6.24 -0.01
CA LEU A 272 18.12 4.91 0.52
C LEU A 272 17.22 5.07 1.73
N ARG A 273 15.97 4.64 1.59
CA ARG A 273 14.95 4.68 2.62
C ARG A 273 14.31 3.33 2.82
N ARG A 274 14.06 2.99 4.08
CA ARG A 274 13.45 1.73 4.52
C ARG A 274 12.12 1.49 3.80
N GLU A 275 11.30 2.53 3.62
CA GLU A 275 10.00 2.44 2.93
C GLU A 275 10.13 2.03 1.44
N TYR A 276 11.20 2.44 0.75
CA TYR A 276 11.44 2.06 -0.65
C TYR A 276 11.91 0.61 -0.77
N VAL A 277 12.77 0.18 0.16
CA VAL A 277 13.26 -1.20 0.28
C VAL A 277 12.13 -2.16 0.62
N ASP A 278 11.29 -1.82 1.61
CA ASP A 278 10.14 -2.63 2.03
C ASP A 278 9.09 -2.68 0.93
N ARG A 279 8.77 -1.55 0.28
CA ARG A 279 7.87 -1.53 -0.89
C ARG A 279 8.37 -2.48 -1.99
N LEU A 280 9.63 -2.35 -2.42
CA LEU A 280 10.18 -3.19 -3.48
C LEU A 280 10.20 -4.68 -3.10
N TYR A 281 10.48 -5.01 -1.83
CA TYR A 281 10.39 -6.37 -1.33
C TYR A 281 8.94 -6.90 -1.37
N LEU A 282 7.97 -6.13 -0.91
CA LEU A 282 6.55 -6.53 -0.91
C LEU A 282 6.04 -6.76 -2.34
N THR A 283 6.37 -5.88 -3.29
CA THR A 283 6.06 -6.07 -4.72
C THR A 283 6.73 -7.34 -5.27
N ALA A 284 7.95 -7.68 -4.84
CA ALA A 284 8.66 -8.90 -5.25
C ALA A 284 8.13 -10.18 -4.58
N ALA A 285 7.54 -10.08 -3.39
CA ALA A 285 6.95 -11.20 -2.65
C ALA A 285 5.56 -11.59 -3.16
N LEU A 286 4.78 -10.62 -3.66
CA LEU A 286 3.38 -10.77 -4.09
C LEU A 286 3.08 -12.03 -4.95
N PRO A 287 3.88 -12.42 -5.97
CA PRO A 287 3.65 -13.65 -6.75
C PRO A 287 3.58 -14.94 -5.94
N PHE A 288 4.26 -14.98 -4.80
CA PHE A 288 4.41 -16.17 -3.96
C PHE A 288 3.38 -16.23 -2.84
N ILE A 289 2.81 -15.08 -2.46
CA ILE A 289 1.74 -14.93 -1.48
C ILE A 289 0.39 -15.16 -2.20
N ASP A 290 0.06 -14.29 -3.16
CA ASP A 290 -1.24 -14.24 -3.85
C ASP A 290 -1.38 -15.28 -4.97
N ARG A 291 -0.33 -16.08 -5.19
CA ARG A 291 -0.21 -17.08 -6.26
C ARG A 291 -0.42 -16.50 -7.67
N THR A 292 0.01 -15.26 -7.87
CA THR A 292 -0.02 -14.53 -9.14
C THR A 292 1.34 -14.51 -9.85
N CYS A 293 1.44 -13.83 -10.99
CA CYS A 293 2.70 -13.51 -11.66
C CYS A 293 2.79 -12.01 -11.96
N LEU A 294 3.99 -11.50 -12.21
CA LEU A 294 4.22 -10.11 -12.62
C LEU A 294 4.82 -10.07 -14.03
N LYS A 295 4.31 -9.18 -14.86
CA LYS A 295 4.74 -8.93 -16.25
C LYS A 295 4.68 -7.43 -16.58
N PRO A 296 5.26 -7.00 -17.72
CA PRO A 296 5.17 -5.61 -18.15
C PRO A 296 3.72 -5.17 -18.37
N SER A 297 3.41 -3.94 -17.97
CA SER A 297 2.08 -3.30 -17.96
C SER A 297 1.14 -3.72 -16.83
N ASP A 298 1.54 -4.62 -15.94
CA ASP A 298 0.80 -4.85 -14.70
C ASP A 298 0.86 -3.62 -13.78
N THR A 299 -0.10 -3.51 -12.87
CA THR A 299 -0.03 -2.56 -11.75
C THR A 299 -0.35 -3.29 -10.46
N VAL A 300 0.47 -3.06 -9.42
CA VAL A 300 0.15 -3.47 -8.06
C VAL A 300 -0.44 -2.28 -7.32
N SER A 301 -1.66 -2.43 -6.84
CA SER A 301 -2.35 -1.43 -6.04
C SER A 301 -2.16 -1.72 -4.56
N TRP A 302 -1.79 -0.69 -3.79
CA TRP A 302 -1.51 -0.80 -2.37
C TRP A 302 -2.45 0.03 -1.50
N GLY A 303 -3.25 0.92 -2.10
CA GLY A 303 -4.12 1.88 -1.39
C GLY A 303 -3.39 2.88 -0.47
N LEU A 304 -2.07 2.78 -0.36
CA LEU A 304 -1.25 3.49 0.62
C LEU A 304 -0.06 4.19 -0.06
N PRO A 305 0.20 5.46 0.26
CA PRO A 305 1.38 6.18 -0.23
C PRO A 305 2.70 5.50 0.14
N ILE A 306 3.64 5.48 -0.80
CA ILE A 306 5.01 4.95 -0.56
C ILE A 306 5.78 5.72 0.54
N THR A 307 5.35 6.94 0.88
CA THR A 307 5.76 7.68 2.09
C THR A 307 4.62 8.60 2.52
N ASN A 308 4.54 8.95 3.80
CA ASN A 308 3.42 9.71 4.40
C ASN A 308 3.10 11.09 3.80
N HIS A 309 3.92 11.63 2.90
CA HIS A 309 3.70 12.91 2.19
C HIS A 309 3.68 12.75 0.65
N SER A 310 3.44 11.54 0.15
CA SER A 310 3.41 11.19 -1.28
C SER A 310 1.97 11.02 -1.78
N SER A 311 1.73 11.32 -3.06
CA SER A 311 0.51 10.92 -3.79
C SER A 311 0.68 9.62 -4.59
N LEU A 312 1.86 8.99 -4.50
CA LEU A 312 2.20 7.78 -5.24
C LEU A 312 1.83 6.54 -4.42
N THR A 313 0.71 5.93 -4.80
CA THR A 313 0.07 4.80 -4.11
C THR A 313 0.27 3.48 -4.87
N GLU A 314 0.43 3.52 -6.20
CA GLU A 314 0.46 2.34 -7.08
C GLU A 314 1.88 2.07 -7.64
N ASP A 315 2.17 0.81 -7.99
CA ASP A 315 3.39 0.43 -8.72
C ASP A 315 3.05 -0.04 -10.14
N LEU A 316 3.49 0.70 -11.17
CA LEU A 316 3.45 0.27 -12.57
C LEU A 316 4.70 -0.53 -12.92
N LEU A 317 4.53 -1.72 -13.49
CA LEU A 317 5.65 -2.55 -13.91
C LEU A 317 5.96 -2.34 -15.39
N LEU A 318 7.17 -1.87 -15.69
CA LEU A 318 7.66 -1.65 -17.05
C LEU A 318 8.83 -2.61 -17.36
N PRO A 319 9.20 -2.84 -18.63
CA PRO A 319 10.45 -3.52 -18.96
C PRO A 319 11.63 -2.70 -18.41
N SER A 320 12.54 -3.37 -17.69
CA SER A 320 13.75 -2.76 -17.12
C SER A 320 14.50 -1.89 -18.14
N PRO A 321 14.81 -0.61 -17.83
CA PRO A 321 15.64 0.22 -18.70
C PRO A 321 17.08 -0.32 -18.81
N ILE A 322 17.60 -1.00 -17.77
CA ILE A 322 18.91 -1.67 -17.84
C ILE A 322 18.93 -2.78 -18.90
N VAL A 323 17.81 -3.47 -19.15
CA VAL A 323 17.69 -4.46 -20.24
C VAL A 323 17.82 -3.83 -21.64
N ARG A 324 17.51 -2.53 -21.81
CA ARG A 324 17.69 -1.84 -23.11
C ARG A 324 19.14 -1.86 -23.59
N HIS A 325 20.13 -2.02 -22.71
CA HIS A 325 21.53 -2.21 -23.07
C HIS A 325 21.86 -3.58 -23.73
N ARG A 326 20.88 -4.48 -23.91
CA ARG A 326 20.97 -5.80 -24.59
C ARG A 326 21.98 -6.82 -24.01
N ARG A 327 22.82 -6.43 -23.05
CA ARG A 327 23.91 -7.25 -22.46
C ARG A 327 23.48 -8.08 -21.25
N LEU A 328 22.44 -7.67 -20.51
CA LEU A 328 21.97 -8.40 -19.33
C LEU A 328 21.02 -9.54 -19.71
N LYS A 329 21.55 -10.76 -19.79
CA LYS A 329 20.75 -12.00 -19.92
C LYS A 329 20.93 -12.84 -18.65
N LEU A 330 19.87 -12.91 -17.84
CA LEU A 330 19.84 -13.73 -16.64
C LEU A 330 19.02 -15.01 -16.85
N SER A 331 19.49 -16.11 -16.26
CA SER A 331 18.83 -17.41 -16.31
C SER A 331 19.04 -18.20 -15.03
N VAL A 332 18.02 -18.96 -14.61
CA VAL A 332 18.06 -19.87 -13.46
C VAL A 332 17.55 -21.23 -13.90
N GLY A 333 18.47 -22.17 -14.12
CA GLY A 333 18.20 -23.35 -14.93
C GLY A 333 17.86 -22.94 -16.37
N ASN A 334 16.85 -23.58 -16.95
CA ASN A 334 16.41 -23.34 -18.32
C ASN A 334 15.44 -22.14 -18.44
N ASP A 335 15.08 -21.50 -17.32
CA ASP A 335 14.20 -20.33 -17.33
C ASP A 335 15.02 -19.04 -17.52
N LEU A 336 14.60 -18.19 -18.46
CA LEU A 336 15.01 -16.79 -18.49
C LEU A 336 14.40 -16.04 -17.30
N VAL A 337 15.14 -15.05 -16.80
CA VAL A 337 14.70 -14.12 -15.75
C VAL A 337 14.36 -12.79 -16.39
N GLN A 338 13.10 -12.37 -16.29
CA GLN A 338 12.69 -11.03 -16.70
C GLN A 338 13.13 -9.99 -15.67
N LEU A 339 13.45 -8.77 -16.13
CA LEU A 339 13.70 -7.64 -15.24
C LEU A 339 12.60 -6.60 -15.45
N LEU A 340 11.92 -6.27 -14.36
CA LEU A 340 10.78 -5.34 -14.35
C LEU A 340 11.12 -4.11 -13.51
N TRP A 341 11.00 -2.93 -14.10
CA TRP A 341 11.11 -1.67 -13.38
C TRP A 341 9.79 -1.34 -12.69
N CYS A 342 9.85 -1.20 -11.38
CA CYS A 342 8.77 -0.81 -10.50
C CYS A 342 8.69 0.73 -10.43
N LEU A 343 7.87 1.32 -11.31
CA LEU A 343 7.68 2.76 -11.44
C LEU A 343 6.45 3.22 -10.64
N GLN A 344 6.64 4.06 -9.64
CA GLN A 344 5.54 4.51 -8.77
C GLN A 344 4.66 5.55 -9.48
N ILE A 345 3.34 5.29 -9.47
CA ILE A 345 2.32 6.16 -10.07
C ILE A 345 1.21 6.52 -9.05
N THR A 346 0.48 7.59 -9.34
CA THR A 346 -0.71 7.98 -8.57
C THR A 346 -1.93 7.15 -8.99
N GLU A 347 -2.94 7.03 -8.12
CA GLU A 347 -4.29 6.52 -8.46
C GLU A 347 -4.83 7.10 -9.79
N SER A 348 -4.78 8.42 -9.98
CA SER A 348 -5.25 9.07 -11.22
C SER A 348 -4.41 8.78 -12.48
N GLU A 349 -3.22 8.20 -12.32
CA GLU A 349 -2.40 7.69 -13.43
C GLU A 349 -2.77 6.24 -13.75
N LEU A 350 -3.18 5.45 -12.75
CA LEU A 350 -3.80 4.14 -12.96
C LEU A 350 -5.18 4.27 -13.64
N ASP A 351 -6.01 5.25 -13.27
CA ASP A 351 -7.25 5.58 -13.99
C ASP A 351 -6.98 5.89 -15.47
N PHE A 352 -5.93 6.68 -15.73
CA PHE A 352 -5.55 7.04 -17.10
C PHE A 352 -5.04 5.83 -17.89
N LYS A 353 -4.18 5.00 -17.29
CA LYS A 353 -3.75 3.70 -17.86
C LYS A 353 -4.93 2.78 -18.15
N THR A 354 -5.92 2.74 -17.27
CA THR A 354 -7.11 1.88 -17.41
C THR A 354 -8.04 2.38 -18.52
N SER A 355 -8.15 3.70 -18.71
CA SER A 355 -9.04 4.32 -19.69
C SER A 355 -8.40 4.66 -21.05
N LYS A 356 -7.06 4.66 -21.16
CA LYS A 356 -6.28 5.01 -22.36
C LYS A 356 -5.17 4.01 -22.73
N GLY A 357 -4.93 3.00 -21.92
CA GLY A 357 -3.85 2.03 -22.10
C GLY A 357 -2.51 2.50 -21.56
N VAL A 358 -1.60 1.54 -21.34
CA VAL A 358 -0.26 1.80 -20.76
C VAL A 358 0.61 2.69 -21.65
N GLN A 359 0.51 2.56 -22.99
CA GLN A 359 1.32 3.36 -23.91
C GLN A 359 0.96 4.85 -23.81
N ALA A 360 -0.33 5.19 -23.77
CA ALA A 360 -0.75 6.58 -23.60
C ALA A 360 -0.28 7.18 -22.27
N LEU A 361 -0.17 6.39 -21.20
CA LEU A 361 0.42 6.85 -19.93
C LEU A 361 1.93 7.10 -20.06
N ILE A 362 2.65 6.21 -20.76
CA ILE A 362 4.09 6.35 -21.05
C ILE A 362 4.34 7.61 -21.89
N ASP A 363 3.55 7.84 -22.93
CA ASP A 363 3.64 8.99 -23.82
C ASP A 363 3.31 10.32 -23.11
N ALA A 364 2.45 10.27 -22.09
CA ALA A 364 2.09 11.43 -21.26
C ALA A 364 3.16 11.80 -20.20
N PHE A 365 4.12 10.91 -19.91
CA PHE A 365 5.23 11.19 -19.01
C PHE A 365 6.39 11.82 -19.77
N PRO A 366 6.99 12.92 -19.30
CA PRO A 366 8.04 13.63 -20.04
C PRO A 366 9.34 12.81 -20.09
N LYS A 367 9.56 12.10 -21.21
CA LYS A 367 10.74 11.30 -21.54
C LYS A 367 11.10 10.23 -20.49
N ILE A 368 10.26 9.18 -20.39
CA ILE A 368 10.55 7.95 -19.65
C ILE A 368 11.86 7.25 -20.08
N ASP A 369 12.43 7.57 -21.26
CA ASP A 369 13.62 6.90 -21.80
C ASP A 369 14.93 7.05 -21.00
N SER A 370 14.91 7.77 -19.87
CA SER A 370 16.02 7.92 -18.94
C SER A 370 15.77 7.19 -17.62
N LEU A 371 16.84 6.92 -16.87
CA LEU A 371 16.75 6.33 -15.53
C LEU A 371 16.21 7.39 -14.54
N VAL A 372 14.88 7.54 -14.45
CA VAL A 372 14.25 8.58 -13.61
C VAL A 372 14.12 8.08 -12.16
N PRO A 373 14.88 8.64 -11.20
CA PRO A 373 14.72 8.28 -9.80
C PRO A 373 13.39 8.77 -9.23
N LEU A 374 12.80 7.95 -8.37
CA LEU A 374 11.61 8.24 -7.58
C LEU A 374 11.70 9.63 -6.94
N ASN A 375 10.64 10.40 -7.14
CA ASN A 375 10.40 11.65 -6.43
C ASN A 375 9.10 11.49 -5.63
N PRO A 376 9.16 11.28 -4.30
CA PRO A 376 7.95 11.10 -3.48
C PRO A 376 7.07 12.36 -3.44
N LYS A 377 7.61 13.54 -3.81
CA LYS A 377 6.86 14.79 -3.89
C LYS A 377 6.23 15.01 -5.29
N ARG A 378 6.31 14.02 -6.19
CA ARG A 378 5.72 14.06 -7.54
C ARG A 378 4.20 13.91 -7.45
N ARG A 379 3.48 14.94 -7.91
CA ARG A 379 2.02 14.87 -8.18
C ARG A 379 1.75 14.15 -9.51
N SER A 380 0.50 13.76 -9.73
CA SER A 380 0.05 13.21 -11.02
C SER A 380 0.47 14.12 -12.18
N LEU A 381 1.07 13.52 -13.21
CA LEU A 381 1.40 14.17 -14.48
C LEU A 381 0.16 14.29 -15.37
N ILE A 382 -0.80 13.38 -15.18
CA ILE A 382 -2.13 13.46 -15.78
C ILE A 382 -2.92 14.55 -15.06
N ARG A 383 -3.15 15.66 -15.75
CA ARG A 383 -4.15 16.66 -15.34
C ARG A 383 -5.52 16.00 -15.41
N SER A 384 -6.15 15.78 -14.26
CA SER A 384 -7.56 15.42 -14.18
C SER A 384 -8.38 16.40 -15.03
N PRO A 385 -9.34 15.95 -15.85
CA PRO A 385 -10.25 16.87 -16.52
C PRO A 385 -10.95 17.72 -15.46
N LYS A 386 -11.02 19.04 -15.68
CA LYS A 386 -11.73 19.94 -14.77
C LYS A 386 -13.20 19.47 -14.68
N LYS A 387 -13.62 19.04 -13.49
CA LYS A 387 -14.98 18.60 -13.17
C LYS A 387 -15.96 19.79 -13.15
#